data_AF-A0A060RBN7-F1
#
_entry.id   AF-A0A060RBN7-F1
#
_cell.length_a   1.000
_cell.length_b   1.000
_cell.length_c   1.000
_cell.angle_alpha   90.00
_cell.angle_beta   90.00
_cell.angle_gamma   90.00
#
_symmetry.space_group_name_H-M   'P 1'
#
loop_
_entity.id
_entity.type
_entity.pdbx_description
1 polymer ?
#
loop_
_entity_poly.entity_id
_entity_poly.type
_entity_poly.pdbx_seq_one_letter_code
_entity_poly.pdbx_strand_id
1 'polypeptide(L)' 'MDGKGRALDNIFVERLWRSVKYEYIYLSNPGSGKELYDGLTDYFRLYNTERLHQSLEYKTPSEVYMTAAQKKFVSFRCP' A
#
# COMPACT_ATOMS: atom_id res chain seq x y z
N MET A 1 -4.67 -26.97 -5.32
CA MET A 1 -5.06 -25.91 -4.35
C MET A 1 -3.75 -25.26 -3.94
N ASP A 2 -3.20 -24.44 -4.83
CA ASP A 2 -1.77 -24.10 -4.80
C ASP A 2 -1.56 -22.83 -3.98
N GLY A 3 -1.46 -23.03 -2.66
CA GLY A 3 -1.41 -21.99 -1.63
C GLY A 3 -0.15 -21.12 -1.61
N LYS A 4 0.75 -21.22 -2.60
CA LYS A 4 2.01 -20.45 -2.62
C LYS A 4 1.84 -18.99 -3.01
N GLY A 5 0.85 -18.64 -3.84
CA GLY A 5 0.59 -17.23 -4.22
C GLY A 5 -0.08 -16.43 -3.10
N ARG A 6 -1.12 -17.00 -2.48
CA ARG A 6 -1.93 -16.34 -1.45
C ARG A 6 -1.19 -16.05 -0.15
N ALA A 7 -0.19 -16.86 0.20
CA ALA A 7 0.56 -16.68 1.44
C ALA A 7 1.34 -15.36 1.44
N LEU A 8 1.94 -14.99 0.30
CA LEU A 8 2.68 -13.74 0.16
C LEU A 8 1.73 -12.54 0.21
N ASP A 9 0.63 -12.58 -0.55
CA ASP A 9 -0.39 -11.53 -0.53
C ASP A 9 -0.91 -11.29 0.89
N ASN A 10 -1.17 -12.36 1.64
CA ASN A 10 -1.65 -12.26 3.02
C ASN A 10 -0.64 -11.59 3.96
N ILE A 11 0.65 -11.95 3.86
CA ILE A 11 1.70 -11.34 4.67
C ILE A 11 1.81 -9.83 4.39
N PHE A 12 1.67 -9.40 3.14
CA PHE A 12 1.69 -7.98 2.79
C PHE A 12 0.47 -7.23 3.34
N VAL A 13 -0.72 -7.82 3.19
CA VAL A 13 -1.98 -7.25 3.71
C VAL A 13 -1.92 -7.13 5.24
N GLU A 14 -1.47 -8.16 5.94
CA GLU A 14 -1.34 -8.13 7.40
C GLU A 14 -0.34 -7.07 7.88
N ARG A 15 0.81 -6.94 7.19
CA ARG A 15 1.81 -5.92 7.52
C ARG A 15 1.26 -4.51 7.31
N LEU A 16 0.54 -4.27 6.22
CA LEU A 16 -0.12 -3.00 5.94
C LEU A 16 -1.12 -2.65 7.05
N TRP A 17 -2.02 -3.58 7.39
CA TRP A 17 -3.02 -3.35 8.43
C TRP A 17 -2.42 -3.18 9.82
N ARG A 18 -1.25 -3.77 10.10
CA ARG A 18 -0.51 -3.48 11.33
C ARG A 18 -0.12 -2.01 11.37
N SER A 19 0.51 -1.48 10.33
CA SER A 19 0.89 -0.05 10.25
C SER A 19 -0.33 0.87 10.40
N VAL A 20 -1.41 0.62 9.65
CA VAL A 20 -2.65 1.42 9.71
C VAL A 20 -3.23 1.46 11.13
N LYS A 21 -3.25 0.31 11.82
CA LYS A 21 -3.79 0.26 13.19
C LYS A 21 -2.96 1.09 14.17
N TYR A 22 -1.65 0.94 14.15
CA TYR A 22 -0.77 1.63 15.10
C TYR A 22 -0.61 3.12 14.83
N GLU A 23 -0.55 3.52 13.56
CA GLU A 23 -0.24 4.90 13.17
C GLU A 23 -1.48 5.78 12.98
N TYR A 24 -2.63 5.18 12.67
CA TYR A 24 -3.85 5.93 12.44
C TYR A 24 -4.97 5.52 13.41
N ILE A 25 -5.42 4.26 13.42
CA ILE A 25 -6.64 3.88 14.16
C ILE A 25 -6.49 4.05 15.68
N TYR A 26 -5.33 3.71 16.25
CA TYR A 26 -5.12 3.85 17.71
C TYR A 26 -4.84 5.30 18.15
N LEU A 27 -4.47 6.19 17.21
CA LEU A 27 -4.15 7.59 17.49
C LEU A 27 -5.32 8.52 17.18
N SER A 28 -6.02 8.26 16.08
CA SER A 28 -7.22 8.95 15.63
C SER A 28 -8.41 8.18 16.15
N ASN A 29 -8.95 8.58 17.32
CA ASN A 29 -10.18 8.01 17.88
C ASN A 29 -11.39 8.63 17.15
N PRO A 30 -11.87 8.08 16.02
CA PRO A 30 -12.80 8.77 15.15
C PRO A 30 -14.21 8.66 15.77
N GLY A 31 -14.98 9.76 15.73
CA GLY A 31 -16.32 9.78 16.31
C GLY A 31 -17.38 9.13 15.43
N SER A 32 -17.10 9.00 14.12
CA SER A 32 -18.03 8.45 13.12
C SER A 32 -17.31 7.64 12.04
N GLY A 33 -18.03 6.69 11.43
CA GLY A 33 -17.50 5.89 10.32
C GLY A 33 -17.08 6.73 9.10
N LYS A 34 -17.73 7.88 8.87
CA LYS A 34 -17.33 8.81 7.80
C LYS A 34 -15.97 9.45 8.07
N GLU A 35 -15.74 9.89 9.31
CA GLU A 35 -14.44 10.47 9.71
C GLU A 35 -13.31 9.44 9.61
N LEU A 36 -13.59 8.20 10.01
CA LEU A 36 -12.65 7.10 9.85
C LEU A 36 -12.32 6.84 8.37
N TYR A 37 -13.33 6.87 7.49
CA TYR A 37 -13.11 6.67 6.06
C TYR A 37 -12.28 7.80 5.44
N ASP A 38 -12.63 9.05 5.75
CA ASP A 38 -11.94 10.23 5.23
C ASP A 38 -10.47 10.22 5.68
N GLY A 39 -10.19 9.98 6.97
CA GLY A 39 -8.81 9.94 7.44
C GLY A 39 -8.04 8.68 7.06
N LEU A 40 -8.68 7.52 6.83
CA LEU A 40 -8.03 6.38 6.18
C LEU A 40 -7.63 6.73 4.74
N THR A 41 -8.48 7.44 4.01
CA THR A 41 -8.19 7.88 2.64
C THR A 41 -6.96 8.78 2.60
N ASP A 42 -6.88 9.75 3.51
CA ASP A 42 -5.69 10.60 3.65
C ASP A 42 -4.46 9.80 4.09
N TYR A 43 -4.60 8.89 5.06
CA TYR A 43 -3.50 8.02 5.48
C TYR A 43 -2.94 7.19 4.32
N PHE A 44 -3.79 6.57 3.51
CA PHE A 44 -3.35 5.80 2.35
C PHE A 44 -2.73 6.66 1.26
N ARG A 45 -3.19 7.91 1.08
CA ARG A 45 -2.54 8.87 0.18
C ARG A 45 -1.10 9.11 0.64
N LEU A 46 -0.90 9.51 1.90
CA LEU A 46 0.43 9.76 2.49
C LEU A 46 1.32 8.52 2.41
N TYR A 47 0.78 7.35 2.76
CA TYR A 47 1.49 6.08 2.71
C TYR A 47 2.02 5.76 1.30
N ASN A 48 1.22 6.03 0.27
CA ASN A 48 1.59 5.73 -1.11
C ASN A 48 2.51 6.77 -1.75
N THR A 49 2.48 8.03 -1.31
CA THR A 49 3.19 9.15 -1.97
C THR A 49 4.39 9.69 -1.20
N GLU A 50 4.46 9.51 0.12
CA GLU A 50 5.50 10.14 0.94
C GLU A 50 6.34 9.13 1.72
N ARG A 51 5.78 7.94 2.01
CA ARG A 51 6.51 6.95 2.81
C ARG A 51 7.56 6.23 1.97
N LEU A 52 8.82 6.44 2.35
CA LEU A 52 9.93 5.69 1.78
C LEU A 52 10.02 4.31 2.46
N HIS A 53 10.07 3.26 1.66
CA HIS A 53 10.23 1.90 2.16
C HIS A 53 11.65 1.40 1.86
N GLN A 54 12.40 1.03 2.90
CA GLN A 54 13.73 0.46 2.74
C GLN A 54 13.72 -0.81 1.87
N SER A 55 12.68 -1.64 1.97
CA SER A 55 12.49 -2.82 1.11
C SER A 55 12.23 -2.49 -0.36
N LEU A 56 11.88 -1.23 -0.66
CA LEU A 56 11.65 -0.71 -2.01
C LEU A 56 12.79 0.23 -2.45
N GLU A 57 14.00 0.07 -1.90
CA GLU A 57 15.16 0.93 -2.20
C GLU A 57 14.89 2.41 -1.89
N TYR A 58 14.16 2.70 -0.81
CA TYR A 58 13.74 4.06 -0.44
C TYR A 58 12.88 4.74 -1.51
N LYS A 59 12.11 3.97 -2.27
CA LYS A 59 11.06 4.48 -3.15
C LYS A 59 9.70 4.40 -2.48
N THR A 60 8.78 5.22 -2.96
CA THR A 60 7.39 5.18 -2.53
C THR A 60 6.64 4.04 -3.24
N PRO A 61 5.56 3.49 -2.64
CA PRO A 61 4.77 2.45 -3.28
C PRO A 61 4.21 2.89 -4.63
N SER A 62 3.84 4.18 -4.77
CA SER A 62 3.32 4.74 -6.03
C SER A 62 4.37 4.72 -7.14
N GLU A 63 5.62 5.10 -6.87
CA GLU A 63 6.72 5.08 -7.85
C GLU A 63 7.03 3.66 -8.33
N VAL A 64 7.06 2.69 -7.40
CA VAL A 64 7.30 1.28 -7.74
C VAL A 64 6.15 0.73 -8.58
N TYR A 65 4.91 1.04 -8.21
CA TYR A 65 3.74 0.64 -8.97
C TYR A 65 3.75 1.24 -10.39
N MET A 66 4.02 2.54 -10.52
CA MET A 66 4.11 3.22 -11.82
C MET A 66 5.23 2.63 -12.68
N THR A 67 6.40 2.37 -12.10
CA THR A 67 7.52 1.73 -12.81
C THR A 67 7.15 0.31 -13.27
N ALA A 68 6.47 -0.48 -12.43
CA ALA A 68 6.02 -1.82 -12.77
C ALA A 68 4.91 -1.81 -13.85
N ALA A 69 3.97 -0.87 -13.77
CA ALA A 69 2.92 -0.67 -14.75
C ALA A 69 3.49 -0.24 -16.11
N GLN A 70 4.47 0.67 -16.11
CA GLN A 70 5.17 1.09 -17.32
C GLN A 70 5.97 -0.05 -17.95
N LYS A 71 6.67 -0.87 -17.15
CA LYS A 71 7.37 -2.07 -17.63
C LYS A 71 6.42 -3.09 -18.25
N LYS A 72 5.23 -3.30 -17.68
CA LYS A 72 4.19 -4.13 -18.32
C LYS A 72 3.77 -3.53 -19.66
N PHE A 73 3.53 -2.23 -19.73
CA PHE A 73 3.11 -1.56 -20.96
C PHE A 73 4.15 -1.64 -22.09
N VAL A 74 5.44 -1.53 -21.76
CA VAL A 74 6.55 -1.68 -22.72
C VAL A 74 6.75 -3.13 -23.14
N SER A 75 6.55 -4.10 -22.23
CA SER A 75 6.57 -5.53 -22.54
C SER A 75 5.47 -5.97 -23.52
N PHE A 76 4.36 -5.24 -23.62
CA PHE A 76 3.30 -5.48 -24.61
C PHE A 76 3.51 -4.70 -25.92
N ARG A 77 4.62 -3.93 -26.04
CA ARG A 77 4.84 -2.99 -27.15
C ARG A 77 6.18 -3.17 -27.89
N CYS A 78 6.72 -4.39 -27.93
CA CYS A 78 7.76 -4.76 -28.90
C CYS A 78 7.23 -5.94 -29.75
N PRO A 79 7.62 -5.98 -31.04
CA PRO A 79 6.75 -5.80 -32.20
C PRO A 79 5.87 -7.01 -32.55
#